data_AF-A0A5A7S4A2-F1
#
_entry.id   AF-A0A5A7S4A2-F1
#
_cell.length_a   1.000
_cell.length_b   1.000
_cell.length_c   1.000
_cell.angle_alpha   90.00
_cell.angle_beta   90.00
_cell.angle_gamma   90.00
#
_symmetry.space_group_name_H-M   'P 1'
#
loop_
_entity.id
_entity.type
_entity.pdbx_description
1 polymer ?
#
loop_
_entity_poly.entity_id
_entity_poly.type
_entity_poly.pdbx_seq_one_letter_code
_entity_poly.pdbx_strand_id
1 'polypeptide(L)'
;YNRVGGYSGKGIKPVAVRCVYELSRELDIPVIGVGGVETWEDAVEYILAGACAVQIGAAVYYRGLSVFAEICKGIKRWMEENGFGSIEDFRGAALR
;
A
#
# COMPACT_ATOMS: atom_id res chain seq x y z
N TYR A 1 -15.76 -8.19 -28.58
CA TYR A 1 -14.37 -7.69 -28.47
C TYR A 1 -14.33 -6.56 -27.45
N ASN A 2 -13.39 -6.61 -26.51
CA ASN A 2 -13.19 -5.51 -25.57
C ASN A 2 -12.50 -4.35 -26.29
N ARG A 3 -13.08 -3.14 -26.19
CA ARG A 3 -12.51 -1.90 -26.78
C ARG A 3 -11.63 -1.14 -25.79
N VAL A 4 -11.81 -1.37 -24.50
CA VAL A 4 -11.05 -0.82 -23.37
C VAL A 4 -11.03 -1.87 -22.25
N GLY A 5 -10.14 -1.70 -21.26
CA GLY A 5 -10.03 -2.57 -20.10
C GLY A 5 -9.32 -1.90 -18.93
N GLY A 6 -9.41 -2.52 -17.76
CA GLY A 6 -8.66 -2.11 -16.59
C GLY A 6 -7.24 -2.67 -16.59
N TYR A 7 -6.31 -1.94 -15.98
CA TYR A 7 -4.96 -2.41 -15.70
C TYR A 7 -4.81 -2.63 -14.18
N SER A 8 -4.36 -3.82 -13.78
CA SER A 8 -4.23 -4.22 -12.38
C SER A 8 -2.97 -5.08 -12.19
N GLY A 9 -2.69 -5.48 -10.96
CA GLY A 9 -1.46 -6.20 -10.58
C GLY A 9 -0.28 -5.27 -10.37
N LYS A 10 0.91 -5.83 -10.14
CA LYS A 10 2.13 -5.09 -9.79
C LYS A 10 2.41 -3.86 -10.65
N GLY A 11 2.14 -3.94 -11.96
CA GLY A 11 2.50 -2.90 -12.91
C GLY A 11 1.81 -1.54 -12.69
N ILE A 12 0.64 -1.49 -12.04
CA ILE A 12 -0.03 -0.20 -11.74
C ILE A 12 0.56 0.50 -10.50
N LYS A 13 1.37 -0.19 -9.67
CA LYS A 13 1.84 0.31 -8.37
C LYS A 13 2.48 1.71 -8.45
N PRO A 14 3.41 2.01 -9.38
CA PRO A 14 4.05 3.34 -9.41
C PRO A 14 3.06 4.49 -9.63
N VAL A 15 2.00 4.25 -10.42
CA VAL A 15 0.94 5.25 -10.65
C VAL A 15 0.10 5.42 -9.40
N ALA A 16 -0.29 4.31 -8.76
CA ALA A 16 -1.16 4.34 -7.59
C ALA A 16 -0.47 4.92 -6.34
N VAL A 17 0.82 4.66 -6.11
CA VAL A 17 1.60 5.31 -5.03
C VAL A 17 1.68 6.82 -5.27
N ARG A 18 1.93 7.28 -6.51
CA ARG A 18 1.91 8.71 -6.85
C ARG A 18 0.56 9.35 -6.51
N CYS A 19 -0.54 8.71 -6.90
CA CYS A 19 -1.88 9.22 -6.59
C CYS A 19 -2.12 9.32 -5.07
N VAL A 20 -1.71 8.32 -4.29
CA VAL A 20 -1.83 8.36 -2.83
C VAL A 20 -1.01 9.50 -2.24
N TYR A 21 0.23 9.68 -2.68
CA TYR A 21 1.09 10.79 -2.26
C TYR A 21 0.46 12.15 -2.56
N GLU A 22 0.01 12.37 -3.80
CA GLU A 22 -0.62 13.62 -4.23
C GLU A 22 -1.91 13.89 -3.43
N LEU A 23 -2.78 12.90 -3.28
CA LEU A 23 -4.05 13.06 -2.56
C LEU A 23 -3.85 13.26 -1.05
N SER A 24 -2.90 12.56 -0.43
CA SER A 24 -2.64 12.68 1.01
C SER A 24 -2.01 14.04 1.39
N ARG A 25 -1.45 14.77 0.41
CA ARG A 25 -0.94 16.14 0.61
C ARG A 25 -2.02 17.20 0.49
N GLU A 26 -3.01 16.98 -0.38
CA GLU A 26 -4.01 17.99 -0.74
C GLU A 26 -5.32 17.83 0.04
N LEU A 27 -5.56 16.66 0.64
CA LEU A 27 -6.83 16.34 1.30
C LEU A 27 -6.65 16.05 2.79
N ASP A 28 -7.56 16.59 3.60
CA ASP A 28 -7.63 16.32 5.05
C ASP A 28 -8.39 15.02 5.41
N ILE A 29 -8.89 14.29 4.41
CA ILE A 29 -9.63 13.04 4.62
C ILE A 29 -8.70 11.81 4.56
N PRO A 30 -9.00 10.71 5.29
CA PRO A 30 -8.19 9.50 5.22
C PRO A 30 -8.14 8.89 3.81
N VAL A 31 -6.93 8.57 3.34
CA VAL A 31 -6.69 7.94 2.03
C VAL A 31 -6.41 6.45 2.20
N ILE A 32 -7.11 5.61 1.45
CA ILE A 32 -6.86 4.16 1.38
C ILE A 32 -6.12 3.87 0.06
N GLY A 33 -4.93 3.28 0.15
CA GLY A 33 -4.12 2.93 -1.02
C GLY A 33 -4.56 1.64 -1.68
N VAL A 34 -4.60 1.61 -3.02
CA VAL A 34 -4.92 0.40 -3.79
C VAL A 34 -4.20 0.40 -5.13
N GLY A 35 -3.69 -0.77 -5.53
CA GLY A 35 -3.06 -0.96 -6.84
C GLY A 35 -1.70 -1.62 -6.73
N GLY A 36 -1.60 -2.90 -7.13
CA GLY A 36 -0.31 -3.59 -7.19
C GLY A 36 0.40 -3.80 -5.84
N VAL A 37 -0.34 -3.83 -4.72
CA VAL A 37 0.18 -4.24 -3.41
C VAL A 37 0.31 -5.76 -3.40
N GLU A 38 1.53 -6.27 -3.43
CA GLU A 38 1.79 -7.71 -3.43
C GLU A 38 2.62 -8.16 -2.23
N THR A 39 3.44 -7.29 -1.65
CA THR A 39 4.33 -7.59 -0.52
C THR A 39 4.15 -6.61 0.65
N TRP A 40 4.84 -6.86 1.77
CA TRP A 40 4.80 -5.96 2.92
C TRP A 40 5.51 -4.64 2.63
N GLU A 41 6.58 -4.67 1.84
CA GLU A 41 7.32 -3.50 1.37
C GLU A 41 6.40 -2.59 0.56
N ASP A 42 5.57 -3.17 -0.33
CA ASP A 42 4.59 -2.39 -1.07
C ASP A 42 3.61 -1.70 -0.12
N ALA A 43 3.07 -2.42 0.87
CA ALA A 43 2.14 -1.84 1.83
C ALA A 43 2.79 -0.71 2.65
N VAL A 44 4.04 -0.89 3.09
CA VAL A 44 4.82 0.15 3.78
C VAL A 44 5.02 1.37 2.88
N GLU A 45 5.33 1.20 1.60
CA GLU A 45 5.47 2.29 0.63
C GLU A 45 4.20 3.15 0.54
N TYR A 46 3.03 2.50 0.49
CA TYR A 46 1.74 3.21 0.52
C TYR A 46 1.50 3.99 1.82
N ILE A 47 1.82 3.39 2.97
CA ILE A 47 1.64 4.04 4.28
C ILE A 47 2.60 5.23 4.42
N LEU A 48 3.87 5.08 4.02
CA LEU A 48 4.86 6.16 3.95
C LEU A 48 4.39 7.30 3.05
N ALA A 49 3.70 6.99 1.94
CA ALA A 49 3.10 7.97 1.03
C ALA A 49 1.84 8.66 1.58
N GLY A 50 1.30 8.21 2.72
CA GLY A 50 0.20 8.86 3.43
C GLY A 50 -1.06 8.01 3.61
N ALA A 51 -1.12 6.80 3.03
CA ALA A 51 -2.29 5.94 3.19
C ALA A 51 -2.50 5.50 4.65
N CYS A 52 -3.74 5.51 5.12
CA CYS A 52 -4.11 4.97 6.44
C CYS A 52 -4.41 3.47 6.41
N ALA A 53 -4.65 2.91 5.22
CA ALA A 53 -4.86 1.49 4.99
C ALA A 53 -4.52 1.13 3.53
N VAL A 54 -4.36 -0.16 3.24
CA VAL A 54 -4.16 -0.67 1.87
C VAL A 54 -5.16 -1.76 1.51
N GLN A 55 -5.53 -1.82 0.23
CA GLN A 55 -6.36 -2.88 -0.34
C GLN A 55 -5.53 -3.83 -1.19
N ILE A 56 -5.87 -5.12 -1.12
CA ILE A 56 -5.15 -6.20 -1.81
C ILE A 56 -6.16 -7.00 -2.64
N GLY A 57 -5.93 -7.08 -3.95
CA GLY A 57 -6.79 -7.80 -4.89
C GLY A 57 -6.00 -8.78 -5.75
N ALA A 58 -5.21 -8.26 -6.70
CA ALA A 58 -4.44 -9.09 -7.64
C ALA A 58 -3.51 -10.10 -6.94
N ALA A 59 -2.90 -9.71 -5.81
CA ALA A 59 -2.04 -10.62 -5.06
C ALA A 59 -2.78 -11.84 -4.50
N VAL A 60 -4.08 -11.73 -4.19
CA VAL A 60 -4.89 -12.88 -3.76
C VAL A 60 -4.99 -13.93 -4.87
N TYR A 61 -5.10 -13.49 -6.13
CA TYR A 61 -5.13 -14.39 -7.28
C TYR A 61 -3.78 -15.09 -7.50
N TYR A 62 -2.65 -14.37 -7.36
CA TYR A 62 -1.32 -14.92 -7.60
C TYR A 62 -0.72 -15.70 -6.43
N ARG A 63 -1.05 -15.33 -5.18
CA ARG A 63 -0.41 -15.84 -3.96
C ARG A 63 -1.38 -16.53 -2.99
N GLY A 64 -2.68 -16.51 -3.26
CA GLY A 64 -3.70 -17.05 -2.36
C GLY A 64 -3.96 -16.17 -1.13
N LEU A 65 -4.82 -16.66 -0.23
CA LEU A 65 -5.26 -15.92 0.96
C LEU A 65 -4.16 -15.73 2.02
N SER A 66 -3.06 -16.49 1.97
CA SER A 66 -1.96 -16.33 2.93
C SER A 66 -1.27 -14.96 2.81
N VAL A 67 -1.41 -14.28 1.67
CA VAL A 67 -0.83 -12.96 1.41
C VAL A 67 -1.17 -11.93 2.49
N PHE A 68 -2.39 -11.98 3.05
CA PHE A 68 -2.79 -11.08 4.13
C PHE A 68 -1.93 -11.29 5.39
N ALA A 69 -1.77 -12.55 5.82
CA ALA A 69 -0.98 -12.89 7.00
C ALA A 69 0.52 -12.61 6.78
N GLU A 70 1.03 -12.88 5.57
CA GLU A 70 2.43 -12.61 5.20
C GLU A 70 2.75 -11.12 5.22
N ILE A 71 1.86 -10.29 4.65
CA ILE A 71 2.02 -8.83 4.65
C ILE A 71 1.98 -8.29 6.08
N CYS A 72 0.98 -8.66 6.88
CA CYS A 72 0.89 -8.20 8.27
C CYS A 72 2.12 -8.59 9.10
N LYS A 73 2.63 -9.82 8.93
CA LYS A 73 3.87 -10.27 9.60
C LYS A 73 5.09 -9.48 9.16
N GLY A 74 5.22 -9.21 7.86
CA GLY A 74 6.32 -8.44 7.29
C GLY A 74 6.33 -6.99 7.80
N ILE A 75 5.17 -6.33 7.79
CA ILE A 75 5.01 -4.97 8.34
C ILE A 75 5.40 -4.96 9.83
N LYS A 76 4.88 -5.91 10.62
CA LYS A 76 5.17 -5.99 12.05
C LYS A 76 6.67 -6.16 12.32
N ARG A 77 7.34 -7.06 11.60
CA ARG A 77 8.78 -7.27 11.72
C ARG A 77 9.56 -6.00 11.37
N TRP A 78 9.20 -5.37 10.26
CA TRP A 78 9.84 -4.12 9.83
C TRP A 78 9.64 -2.99 10.86
N MET A 79 8.45 -2.90 11.47
CA MET A 79 8.19 -1.94 12.55
C MET A 79 9.08 -2.20 13.77
N GLU A 80 9.20 -3.46 14.21
CA GLU A 80 10.07 -3.86 15.32
C GLU A 80 11.54 -3.53 15.04
N GLU A 81 12.03 -3.80 13.82
CA GLU A 81 13.40 -3.48 13.37
C GLU A 81 13.69 -1.97 13.34
N ASN A 82 12.67 -1.13 13.13
CA ASN A 82 12.81 0.32 13.05
C ASN A 82 12.34 1.07 14.32
N GLY A 83 11.92 0.34 15.36
CA GLY A 83 11.46 0.94 16.62
C GLY A 83 10.11 1.66 16.53
N PHE A 84 9.26 1.32 15.55
CA PHE A 84 7.89 1.84 15.44
C PHE A 84 6.91 1.01 16.29
N GLY A 85 6.06 1.68 17.06
CA GLY A 85 4.99 1.06 17.85
C GLY A 85 3.65 1.01 17.12
N SER A 86 3.44 1.88 16.13
CA SER A 86 2.21 1.99 15.34
C SER A 86 2.52 2.35 13.88
N ILE A 87 1.60 2.01 12.96
CA ILE A 87 1.69 2.50 11.59
C ILE A 87 1.61 4.02 11.50
N GLU A 88 0.98 4.67 12.49
CA GLU A 88 0.90 6.13 12.59
C GLU A 88 2.28 6.78 12.82
N ASP A 89 3.26 6.04 13.35
CA ASP A 89 4.59 6.59 13.63
C ASP A 89 5.35 6.93 12.32
N PHE A 90 5.04 6.21 11.24
CA PHE A 90 5.67 6.39 9.93
C PHE A 90 4.70 6.75 8.81
N ARG A 91 3.38 6.78 9.05
CA ARG A 91 2.40 7.20 8.04
C ARG A 91 2.70 8.62 7.57
N GLY A 92 2.75 8.79 6.25
CA GLY A 92 3.02 10.08 5.62
C GLY A 92 4.44 10.60 5.81
N ALA A 93 5.42 9.76 6.20
CA ALA A 93 6.81 10.20 6.35
C ALA A 93 7.39 10.79 5.05
N ALA A 94 6.90 10.39 3.87
CA ALA A 94 7.30 10.97 2.59
C ALA A 94 6.69 12.36 2.31
N LEU A 95 5.70 12.79 3.09
CA LEU A 95 5.03 14.09 2.97
C LEU A 95 5.77 15.22 3.70
N ARG A 96 6.76 14.87 4.53
CA ARG A 96 7.51 15.80 5.38
C ARG A 96 8.71 16.42 4.67
#